data_AF-A0A962SCE5-F1
#
_entry.id   AF-A0A962SCE5-F1
#
_cell.length_a   1.000
_cell.length_b   1.000
_cell.length_c   1.000
_cell.angle_alpha   90.00
_cell.angle_beta   90.00
_cell.angle_gamma   90.00
#
_symmetry.space_group_name_H-M   'P 1'
#
loop_
_entity.id
_entity.type
_entity.pdbx_description
1 polymer ?
#
loop_
_entity_poly.entity_id
_entity_poly.type
_entity_poly.pdbx_seq_one_letter_code
_entity_poly.pdbx_strand_id
1 'polypeptide(L)'
;DGHIDADERQRINEQIHKMQLDDSTFAFLKQEIEKPLDVVEIASQATTPESAAEIYVASLLVIDVDDPRERAYLDELARELDLAEGLSAQLEQQVKNA
;
A
#
# COMPACT_ATOMS: atom_id res chain seq x y z
N ASP A 1 -8.44 2.94 -0.12
CA ASP A 1 -8.79 3.92 0.95
C ASP A 1 -7.94 3.72 2.21
N GLY A 2 -6.83 2.96 2.13
CA GLY A 2 -6.05 2.58 3.31
C GLY A 2 -6.73 1.55 4.23
N HIS A 3 -7.93 1.06 3.90
CA HIS A 3 -8.63 0.06 4.69
C HIS A 3 -8.51 -1.33 4.07
N ILE A 4 -8.04 -2.28 4.88
CA ILE A 4 -8.12 -3.70 4.57
C ILE A 4 -9.60 -4.10 4.57
N ASP A 5 -10.07 -4.58 3.43
CA ASP A 5 -11.46 -4.95 3.22
C ASP A 5 -11.85 -6.26 3.93
N ALA A 6 -13.12 -6.67 3.86
CA ALA A 6 -13.61 -7.85 4.56
C ALA A 6 -13.01 -9.19 4.06
N ASP A 7 -12.76 -9.32 2.76
CA ASP A 7 -12.20 -10.50 2.11
C ASP A 7 -10.69 -10.59 2.35
N GLU A 8 -9.97 -9.46 2.25
CA GLU A 8 -8.56 -9.37 2.68
C GLU A 8 -8.42 -9.66 4.18
N ARG A 9 -9.30 -9.10 5.01
CA ARG A 9 -9.35 -9.40 6.45
C ARG A 9 -9.53 -10.88 6.70
N GLN A 10 -10.38 -11.56 5.93
CA GLN A 10 -10.56 -12.99 6.10
C GLN A 10 -9.28 -13.74 5.74
N ARG A 11 -8.65 -13.43 4.60
CA ARG A 11 -7.40 -14.09 4.16
C ARG A 11 -6.24 -13.86 5.14
N ILE A 12 -6.11 -12.64 5.65
CA ILE A 12 -5.10 -12.27 6.64
C ILE A 12 -5.38 -12.99 7.97
N ASN A 13 -6.62 -12.98 8.46
CA ASN A 13 -7.00 -13.72 9.67
C ASN A 13 -6.71 -15.22 9.54
N GLU A 14 -7.01 -15.82 8.38
CA GLU A 14 -6.72 -17.23 8.10
C GLU A 14 -5.21 -17.53 8.12
N GLN A 15 -4.37 -16.61 7.63
CA GLN A 15 -2.91 -16.78 7.71
C GLN A 15 -2.38 -16.62 9.14
N ILE A 16 -2.90 -15.66 9.89
CA ILE A 16 -2.49 -15.44 11.29
C ILE A 16 -2.88 -16.64 12.17
N HIS A 17 -4.05 -17.24 11.96
CA HIS A 17 -4.44 -18.47 12.66
C HIS A 17 -3.49 -19.64 12.37
N LYS A 18 -2.86 -19.68 11.19
CA LYS A 18 -1.86 -20.72 10.85
C LYS A 18 -0.51 -20.49 11.54
N MET A 19 -0.23 -19.29 12.03
CA MET A 19 1.05 -18.93 12.64
C MET A 19 1.21 -19.39 14.11
N GLN A 20 0.19 -20.02 14.72
CA GLN A 20 0.23 -20.52 16.11
C GLN A 20 0.77 -19.48 17.11
N LEU A 21 0.35 -18.22 16.96
CA LEU A 21 0.74 -17.11 17.83
C LEU A 21 0.01 -17.22 19.17
N ASP A 22 0.62 -16.70 20.23
CA ASP A 22 -0.07 -16.49 21.50
C ASP A 22 -1.14 -15.40 21.38
N ASP A 23 -2.15 -15.44 22.26
CA ASP A 23 -3.32 -14.55 22.20
C ASP A 23 -2.96 -13.05 22.26
N SER A 24 -1.86 -12.70 22.93
CA SER A 24 -1.43 -11.30 23.06
C SER A 24 -0.80 -10.78 21.76
N THR A 25 0.02 -11.60 21.12
CA THR A 25 0.59 -11.32 19.80
C THR A 25 -0.49 -11.31 18.72
N PHE A 26 -1.47 -12.22 18.79
CA PHE A 26 -2.61 -12.24 17.87
C PHE A 26 -3.44 -10.95 17.96
N ALA A 27 -3.78 -10.50 19.16
CA ALA A 27 -4.54 -9.28 19.39
C ALA A 27 -3.79 -8.03 18.90
N PHE A 28 -2.48 -7.96 19.16
CA PHE A 28 -1.61 -6.90 18.65
C PHE A 28 -1.59 -6.87 17.12
N LEU A 29 -1.33 -8.01 16.47
CA LEU A 29 -1.31 -8.11 15.01
C LEU A 29 -2.65 -7.70 14.40
N LYS A 30 -3.76 -8.16 14.98
CA LYS A 30 -5.08 -7.73 14.55
C LYS A 30 -5.20 -6.21 14.62
N GLN A 31 -4.86 -5.61 15.75
CA GLN A 31 -4.96 -4.17 15.94
C GLN A 31 -4.07 -3.39 14.96
N GLU A 32 -2.88 -3.88 14.65
CA GLU A 32 -1.99 -3.27 13.65
C GLU A 32 -2.54 -3.39 12.22
N ILE A 33 -3.15 -4.51 11.86
CA ILE A 33 -3.85 -4.74 10.58
C ILE A 33 -5.11 -3.88 10.48
N GLU A 34 -5.74 -3.54 11.60
CA GLU A 34 -6.87 -2.62 11.64
C GLU A 34 -6.46 -1.15 11.50
N LYS A 35 -5.16 -0.83 11.59
CA LYS A 35 -4.71 0.53 11.31
C LYS A 35 -4.88 0.82 9.82
N PRO A 36 -5.41 2.00 9.47
CA PRO A 36 -5.37 2.44 8.09
C PRO A 36 -3.92 2.45 7.63
N LEU A 37 -3.66 1.94 6.42
CA LEU A 37 -2.40 2.20 5.74
C LEU A 37 -2.32 3.72 5.53
N ASP A 38 -1.49 4.39 6.33
CA ASP A 38 -1.40 5.84 6.32
C ASP A 38 -0.55 6.29 5.13
N VAL A 39 -1.23 6.57 4.03
CA VAL A 39 -0.61 7.05 2.79
C VAL A 39 0.18 8.34 3.02
N VAL A 40 -0.26 9.17 3.97
CA VAL A 40 0.42 10.41 4.34
C VAL A 40 1.72 10.10 5.08
N GLU A 41 1.72 9.11 5.98
CA GLU A 41 2.94 8.64 6.65
C GLU A 41 3.95 8.10 5.63
N ILE A 42 3.51 7.28 4.66
CA ILE A 42 4.38 6.75 3.60
C ILE A 42 4.94 7.88 2.74
N ALA A 43 4.08 8.79 2.29
CA ALA A 43 4.49 9.91 1.47
C ALA A 43 5.45 10.86 2.20
N SER A 44 5.31 11.02 3.52
CA SER A 44 6.21 11.84 4.35
C SER A 44 7.67 11.37 4.34
N GLN A 45 7.93 10.11 3.99
CA GLN A 45 9.29 9.57 3.86
C GLN A 45 10.00 10.04 2.58
N ALA A 46 9.26 10.55 1.59
CA ALA A 46 9.82 11.14 0.39
C ALA A 46 10.38 12.54 0.72
N THR A 47 11.71 12.66 0.80
CA THR A 47 12.36 13.94 1.08
C THR A 47 12.80 14.67 -0.19
N THR A 48 12.71 14.01 -1.35
CA THR A 48 13.04 14.55 -2.67
C THR A 48 12.08 14.03 -3.74
N PRO A 49 11.95 14.71 -4.90
CA PRO A 49 11.13 14.21 -6.01
C PRO A 49 11.55 12.82 -6.52
N GLU A 50 12.85 12.52 -6.48
CA GLU A 50 13.37 11.21 -6.87
C GLU A 50 12.94 10.12 -5.89
N SER A 51 13.04 10.37 -4.58
CA SER A 51 12.59 9.39 -3.57
C SER A 51 11.07 9.23 -3.58
N ALA A 52 10.31 10.28 -3.94
CA ALA A 52 8.88 10.17 -4.17
C ALA A 52 8.56 9.21 -5.34
N ALA A 53 9.25 9.36 -6.47
CA ALA A 53 9.10 8.46 -7.61
C ALA A 53 9.50 7.01 -7.25
N GLU A 54 10.55 6.81 -6.46
CA GLU A 54 10.99 5.49 -6.00
C GLU A 54 9.95 4.82 -5.09
N ILE A 55 9.38 5.55 -4.13
CA ILE A 55 8.33 5.03 -3.24
C ILE A 55 7.08 4.63 -4.03
N TYR A 56 6.71 5.44 -5.02
CA TYR A 56 5.59 5.13 -5.91
C TYR A 56 5.85 3.85 -6.72
N VAL A 57 7.03 3.71 -7.34
CA VAL A 57 7.41 2.51 -8.10
C VAL A 57 7.50 1.27 -7.20
N ALA A 58 8.07 1.40 -6.00
CA ALA A 58 8.14 0.30 -5.04
C ALA A 58 6.74 -0.18 -4.63
N SER A 59 5.81 0.75 -4.42
CA SER A 59 4.40 0.42 -4.13
C SER A 59 3.73 -0.27 -5.31
N LEU A 60 3.96 0.25 -6.53
CA LEU A 60 3.41 -0.30 -7.77
C LEU A 60 3.86 -1.75 -8.05
N LEU A 61 5.06 -2.15 -7.60
CA LEU A 61 5.58 -3.51 -7.77
C LEU A 61 4.91 -4.56 -6.86
N VAL A 62 4.31 -4.12 -5.76
CA VAL A 62 3.71 -5.01 -4.74
C VAL A 62 2.19 -5.12 -4.90
N ILE A 63 1.59 -4.10 -5.50
CA ILE A 63 0.14 -3.88 -5.59
C ILE A 63 -0.41 -4.43 -6.92
N ASP A 64 -1.57 -5.09 -6.84
CA ASP A 64 -2.41 -5.48 -7.97
C ASP A 64 -3.25 -4.28 -8.46
N VAL A 65 -2.78 -3.67 -9.56
CA VAL A 65 -3.44 -2.51 -10.18
C VAL A 65 -4.80 -2.81 -10.80
N ASP A 66 -5.17 -4.08 -10.98
CA ASP A 66 -6.49 -4.48 -11.48
C ASP A 66 -7.55 -4.50 -10.36
N ASP A 67 -7.14 -4.47 -9.09
CA ASP A 67 -8.06 -4.26 -7.96
C ASP A 67 -8.36 -2.74 -7.82
N PRO A 68 -9.64 -2.32 -7.92
CA PRO A 68 -10.01 -0.90 -7.85
C PRO A 68 -9.61 -0.19 -6.55
N ARG A 69 -9.46 -0.92 -5.45
CA ARG A 69 -9.13 -0.36 -4.13
C ARG A 69 -7.65 -0.05 -4.02
N GLU A 70 -6.84 -0.98 -4.52
CA GLU A 70 -5.40 -0.87 -4.65
C GLU A 70 -5.02 0.21 -5.67
N ARG A 71 -5.82 0.33 -6.75
CA ARG A 71 -5.72 1.47 -7.66
C ARG A 71 -6.00 2.80 -6.96
N ALA A 72 -7.07 2.88 -6.17
CA ALA A 72 -7.41 4.10 -5.44
C ALA A 72 -6.33 4.47 -4.40
N TYR A 73 -5.68 3.48 -3.79
CA TYR A 73 -4.50 3.72 -2.95
C TYR A 73 -3.34 4.33 -3.74
N LEU A 74 -3.01 3.78 -4.91
CA LEU A 74 -1.92 4.33 -5.75
C LEU A 74 -2.23 5.75 -6.22
N ASP A 75 -3.48 6.04 -6.57
CA ASP A 75 -3.90 7.38 -6.96
C ASP A 75 -3.80 8.38 -5.79
N GLU A 76 -4.15 7.96 -4.57
CA GLU A 76 -3.97 8.74 -3.34
C GLU A 76 -2.49 8.95 -3.03
N LEU A 77 -1.67 7.91 -3.12
CA LEU A 77 -0.23 7.97 -2.89
C LEU A 77 0.47 8.92 -3.88
N ALA A 78 0.11 8.89 -5.16
CA ALA A 78 0.64 9.82 -6.15
C ALA A 78 0.34 11.29 -5.80
N ARG A 79 -0.84 11.55 -5.22
CA ARG A 79 -1.23 12.89 -4.78
C ARG A 79 -0.44 13.33 -3.54
N GLU A 80 -0.32 12.47 -2.52
CA GLU A 80 0.40 12.81 -1.29
C GLU A 80 1.91 12.96 -1.53
N LEU A 81 2.46 12.25 -2.52
CA LEU A 81 3.85 12.38 -2.97
C LEU A 81 4.13 13.62 -3.83
N ASP A 82 3.09 14.41 -4.14
CA ASP A 82 3.16 15.59 -5.02
C ASP A 82 3.84 15.27 -6.37
N LEU A 83 3.50 14.12 -6.97
CA LEU A 83 4.07 13.73 -8.25
C LEU A 83 3.59 14.68 -9.35
N ALA A 84 4.52 15.07 -10.23
CA ALA A 84 4.21 15.91 -11.38
C ALA A 84 3.12 15.28 -12.25
N GLU A 85 2.29 16.13 -12.86
CA GLU A 85 1.19 15.69 -13.72
C GLU A 85 1.71 14.73 -14.83
N GLY A 86 1.12 13.54 -14.90
CA GLY A 86 1.49 12.50 -15.86
C GLY A 86 2.74 11.68 -15.50
N LEU A 87 3.48 12.01 -14.43
CA LEU A 87 4.64 11.23 -14.00
C LEU A 87 4.23 9.83 -13.50
N SER A 88 3.16 9.73 -12.70
CA SER A 88 2.63 8.44 -12.23
C SER A 88 2.32 7.50 -13.39
N ALA A 89 1.60 7.98 -14.41
CA ALA A 89 1.30 7.21 -15.62
C ALA A 89 2.56 6.78 -16.40
N GLN A 90 3.59 7.62 -16.45
CA GLN A 90 4.87 7.25 -17.06
C GLN A 90 5.58 6.14 -16.28
N LEU A 91 5.62 6.24 -14.95
CA LEU A 91 6.21 5.23 -14.08
C LEU A 91 5.46 3.89 -14.18
N GLU A 92 4.12 3.95 -14.22
CA GLU A 92 3.29 2.76 -14.47
C GLU A 92 3.62 2.07 -15.79
N GLN A 93 3.78 2.85 -16.87
CA GLN A 93 4.13 2.31 -18.17
C GLN A 93 5.54 1.70 -18.19
N GLN A 94 6.49 2.30 -17.46
CA GLN A 94 7.84 1.77 -17.34
C GLN A 94 7.86 0.41 -16.63
N VAL A 95 7.13 0.28 -15.52
CA VAL A 95 7.05 -0.99 -14.76
C VAL A 95 6.33 -2.08 -15.57
N LYS A 96 5.24 -1.75 -16.28
CA LYS A 96 4.55 -2.72 -17.16
C LYS A 96 5.40 -3.23 -18.32
N ASN A 97 6.40 -2.46 -18.74
CA ASN A 97 7.29 -2.79 -19.86
C ASN A 97 8.62 -3.41 -19.42
N ALA A 98 8.86 -3.53 -18.12
CA ALA A 98 10.05 -4.15 -17.53
C ALA A 98 9.90 -5.67 -17.46
#